data_AF-A0A8I0JMH8-F1
#
_entry.id   AF-A0A8I0JMH8-F1
#
_cell.length_a   1.000
_cell.length_b   1.000
_cell.length_c   1.000
_cell.angle_alpha   90.00
_cell.angle_beta   90.00
_cell.angle_gamma   90.00
#
_symmetry.space_group_name_H-M   'P 1'
#
loop_
_entity.id
_entity.type
_entity.pdbx_description
1 polymer ?
#
loop_
_entity_poly.entity_id
_entity_poly.type
_entity_poly.pdbx_seq_one_letter_code
_entity_poly.pdbx_strand_id
1 'polypeptide(L)'
;MASRRPLVNVSGSIRELPTGDTLPGVRELLTAARTYYVRTDGSDSNTGLSNTAGGAFATLQKAVSTALLFDFNRLTVTIQLGDGTYSAASVASGYINGSLVINGNAASPGNVVISLSSGSCITATDSAKINVSNMRLQTSGVSGLVASTGATVTGSNLIFGACGYAHIAAAARAQIIITDSCQIAGSAPAFGNLDQANLDATAVAFTLSGSLAFSDAFIRAGALSYARMIVPTFSGTATGSRYNVSGNSVINTNGAGETFFPGNAAGVKNSGGQYI
;
A
#
# COMPACT_ATOMS: atom_id res chain seq x y z
N MET A 1 -15.71 -31.38 18.43
CA MET A 1 -14.75 -30.87 17.43
C MET A 1 -13.46 -31.65 17.60
N ALA A 2 -12.94 -32.28 16.54
CA ALA A 2 -11.58 -32.82 16.58
C ALA A 2 -10.61 -31.66 16.80
N SER A 3 -9.73 -31.80 17.79
CA SER A 3 -8.85 -30.71 18.19
C SER A 3 -7.77 -30.48 17.12
N ARG A 4 -7.70 -29.26 16.57
CA ARG A 4 -6.77 -28.94 15.46
C ARG A 4 -5.33 -29.17 15.89
N ARG A 5 -4.59 -29.89 15.06
CA ARG A 5 -3.14 -30.08 15.19
C ARG A 5 -2.43 -29.11 14.24
N PRO A 6 -1.57 -28.21 14.74
CA PRO A 6 -0.92 -27.23 13.89
C PRO A 6 0.19 -27.89 13.06
N LEU A 7 0.26 -27.53 11.78
CA LEU A 7 1.40 -27.87 10.93
C LEU A 7 2.42 -26.74 11.01
N VAL A 8 3.70 -27.08 11.01
CA VAL A 8 4.80 -26.12 11.00
C VAL A 8 5.88 -26.55 10.00
N ASN A 9 6.64 -25.58 9.48
CA ASN A 9 7.82 -25.86 8.66
C ASN A 9 9.09 -25.67 9.50
N VAL A 10 9.83 -26.77 9.72
CA VAL A 10 11.10 -26.77 10.47
C VAL A 10 12.22 -27.15 9.52
N SER A 11 13.02 -26.15 9.10
CA SER A 11 14.17 -26.34 8.21
C SER A 11 13.83 -27.09 6.91
N GLY A 12 12.67 -26.78 6.31
CA GLY A 12 12.20 -27.41 5.07
C GLY A 12 11.39 -28.69 5.26
N SER A 13 11.26 -29.19 6.50
CA SER A 13 10.45 -30.37 6.81
C SER A 13 9.13 -29.97 7.49
N ILE A 14 8.00 -30.39 6.91
CA ILE A 14 6.68 -30.17 7.51
C ILE A 14 6.48 -31.14 8.68
N ARG A 15 6.07 -30.63 9.83
CA ARG A 15 5.77 -31.41 11.04
C ARG A 15 4.38 -31.06 11.57
N GLU A 16 3.65 -32.06 12.01
CA GLU A 16 2.41 -31.89 12.77
C GLU A 16 2.75 -31.86 14.27
N LEU A 17 2.31 -30.83 14.97
CA LEU A 17 2.48 -30.72 16.41
C LEU A 17 1.26 -31.29 17.15
N PRO A 18 1.44 -31.70 18.42
CA PRO A 18 0.30 -31.97 19.29
C PRO A 18 -0.65 -30.79 19.35
N THR A 19 -1.93 -31.07 19.61
CA THR A 19 -2.94 -30.04 19.73
C THR A 19 -2.59 -29.06 20.85
N GLY A 20 -2.63 -27.77 20.54
CA GLY A 20 -2.40 -26.68 21.49
C GLY A 20 -0.92 -26.38 21.74
N ASP A 21 -0.02 -27.13 21.10
CA ASP A 21 1.41 -26.93 21.20
C ASP A 21 1.91 -25.87 20.21
N THR A 22 3.03 -25.22 20.55
CA THR A 22 3.69 -24.20 19.73
C THR A 22 5.20 -24.41 19.75
N LEU A 23 5.87 -24.19 18.62
CA LEU A 23 7.33 -24.21 18.56
C LEU A 23 7.88 -22.77 18.56
N PRO A 24 8.72 -22.39 19.54
CA PRO A 24 9.35 -21.07 19.57
C PRO A 24 10.10 -20.78 18.28
N GLY A 25 9.87 -19.60 17.70
CA GLY A 25 10.52 -19.16 16.46
C GLY A 25 9.94 -19.75 15.18
N VAL A 26 8.87 -20.56 15.25
CA VAL A 26 8.21 -21.15 14.07
C VAL A 26 6.75 -20.72 14.01
N ARG A 27 6.31 -20.24 12.84
CA ARG A 27 4.90 -19.89 12.60
C ARG A 27 4.12 -21.11 12.16
N GLU A 28 2.84 -21.16 12.54
CA GLU A 28 1.94 -22.18 12.01
C GLU A 28 1.78 -22.02 10.50
N LEU A 29 1.87 -23.13 9.78
CA LEU A 29 1.80 -23.21 8.32
C LEU A 29 0.34 -23.20 7.85
N LEU A 30 0.02 -22.32 6.89
CA LEU A 30 -1.25 -22.39 6.18
C LEU A 30 -1.28 -23.57 5.20
N THR A 31 -2.39 -24.29 5.20
CA THR A 31 -2.68 -25.40 4.28
C THR A 31 -3.65 -25.01 3.17
N ALA A 32 -4.32 -23.87 3.29
CA ALA A 32 -5.22 -23.31 2.30
C ALA A 32 -5.22 -21.77 2.40
N ALA A 33 -5.56 -21.11 1.30
CA ALA A 33 -5.79 -19.67 1.28
C ALA A 33 -6.80 -19.27 2.36
N ARG A 34 -6.63 -18.09 2.95
CA ARG A 34 -7.46 -17.63 4.06
C ARG A 34 -7.98 -16.23 3.81
N THR A 35 -9.23 -16.00 4.20
CA THR A 35 -9.83 -14.66 4.18
C THR A 35 -10.21 -14.25 5.60
N TYR A 36 -9.77 -13.06 5.98
CA TYR A 36 -10.23 -12.36 7.18
C TYR A 36 -11.11 -11.18 6.78
N TYR A 37 -12.23 -10.99 7.46
CA TYR A 37 -13.15 -9.89 7.22
C TYR A 37 -12.97 -8.81 8.26
N VAL A 38 -13.04 -7.55 7.81
CA VAL A 38 -12.99 -6.36 8.65
C VAL A 38 -14.23 -5.54 8.35
N ARG A 39 -14.96 -5.13 9.40
CA ARG A 39 -16.16 -4.31 9.29
C ARG A 39 -16.20 -3.28 10.41
N THR A 40 -16.79 -2.13 10.15
CA THR A 40 -16.95 -1.05 11.15
C THR A 40 -17.89 -1.44 12.30
N ASP A 41 -18.78 -2.40 12.09
CA ASP A 41 -19.66 -3.00 13.11
C ASP A 41 -19.12 -4.31 13.71
N GLY A 42 -17.86 -4.65 13.43
CA GLY A 42 -17.18 -5.84 13.95
C GLY A 42 -16.60 -5.66 15.36
N SER A 43 -15.81 -6.65 15.80
CA SER A 43 -15.05 -6.60 17.07
C SER A 43 -13.69 -7.25 16.90
N ASP A 44 -12.64 -6.67 17.47
CA ASP A 44 -11.30 -7.27 17.49
C ASP A 44 -11.18 -8.49 18.41
N SER A 45 -12.24 -8.80 19.16
CA SER A 45 -12.41 -10.09 19.87
C SER A 45 -12.92 -11.22 18.97
N ASN A 46 -13.40 -10.92 17.76
CA ASN A 46 -13.90 -11.93 16.83
C ASN A 46 -12.74 -12.71 16.18
N THR A 47 -13.07 -13.74 15.39
CA THR A 47 -12.06 -14.54 14.69
C THR A 47 -11.66 -13.95 13.33
N GLY A 48 -12.48 -13.03 12.79
CA GLY A 48 -12.34 -12.49 11.44
C GLY A 48 -12.77 -13.45 10.35
N LEU A 49 -13.23 -14.66 10.63
CA LEU A 49 -13.45 -15.71 9.62
C LEU A 49 -14.85 -15.68 8.97
N SER A 50 -15.71 -14.75 9.38
CA SER A 50 -17.07 -14.59 8.83
C SER A 50 -17.38 -13.13 8.55
N ASN A 51 -18.01 -12.85 7.40
CA ASN A 51 -18.42 -11.51 6.99
C ASN A 51 -19.74 -11.08 7.66
N THR A 52 -19.71 -10.95 8.98
CA THR A 52 -20.85 -10.53 9.81
C THR A 52 -20.34 -9.67 10.96
N ALA A 53 -21.20 -8.85 11.58
CA ALA A 53 -20.84 -8.07 12.77
C ALA A 53 -20.27 -8.96 13.90
N GLY A 54 -20.86 -10.14 14.13
CA GLY A 54 -20.39 -11.11 15.12
C GLY A 54 -19.17 -11.95 14.70
N GLY A 55 -18.67 -11.79 13.48
CA GLY A 55 -17.60 -12.62 12.92
C GLY A 55 -16.36 -11.86 12.44
N ALA A 56 -16.52 -10.61 12.01
CA ALA A 56 -15.45 -9.78 11.43
C ALA A 56 -14.65 -9.05 12.52
N PHE A 57 -13.38 -8.75 12.24
CA PHE A 57 -12.60 -7.82 13.04
C PHE A 57 -13.14 -6.39 12.91
N ALA A 58 -12.91 -5.56 13.92
CA ALA A 58 -13.25 -4.14 13.86
C ALA A 58 -12.16 -3.34 13.11
N THR A 59 -10.90 -3.75 13.24
CA THR A 59 -9.76 -3.00 12.72
C THR A 59 -8.95 -3.77 11.68
N LEU A 60 -8.41 -3.03 10.70
CA LEU A 60 -7.49 -3.57 9.71
C LEU A 60 -6.19 -4.07 10.37
N GLN A 61 -5.65 -3.34 11.36
CA GLN A 61 -4.43 -3.77 12.04
C GLN A 61 -4.62 -5.11 12.76
N LYS A 62 -5.77 -5.35 13.38
CA LYS A 62 -6.03 -6.65 14.01
C LYS A 62 -5.97 -7.78 12.98
N ALA A 63 -6.60 -7.61 11.82
CA ALA A 63 -6.57 -8.59 10.75
C ALA A 63 -5.15 -8.84 10.22
N VAL A 64 -4.37 -7.77 10.00
CA VAL A 64 -2.95 -7.88 9.57
C VAL A 64 -2.12 -8.62 10.61
N SER A 65 -2.18 -8.20 11.89
CA SER A 65 -1.45 -8.84 12.97
C SER A 65 -1.82 -10.32 13.10
N THR A 66 -3.11 -10.67 13.00
CA THR A 66 -3.56 -12.07 13.04
C THR A 66 -3.07 -12.87 11.84
N ALA A 67 -3.10 -12.30 10.63
CA ALA A 67 -2.58 -12.97 9.44
C ALA A 67 -1.08 -13.27 9.60
N LEU A 68 -0.28 -12.29 10.03
CA LEU A 68 1.18 -12.40 10.14
C LEU A 68 1.67 -13.35 11.23
N LEU A 69 0.80 -13.93 12.05
CA LEU A 69 1.15 -15.05 12.94
C LEU A 69 1.42 -16.36 12.18
N PHE A 70 0.98 -16.46 10.93
CA PHE A 70 1.12 -17.66 10.11
C PHE A 70 2.29 -17.57 9.11
N ASP A 71 2.88 -18.71 8.76
CA ASP A 71 3.62 -18.89 7.51
C ASP A 71 2.60 -19.15 6.40
N PHE A 72 2.60 -18.27 5.40
CA PHE A 72 1.60 -18.32 4.34
C PHE A 72 1.81 -19.50 3.40
N ASN A 73 2.98 -20.15 3.41
CA ASN A 73 3.24 -21.33 2.57
C ASN A 73 2.98 -21.09 1.07
N ARG A 74 3.38 -19.91 0.58
CA ARG A 74 3.13 -19.42 -0.79
C ARG A 74 1.64 -19.21 -1.14
N LEU A 75 0.75 -19.31 -0.16
CA LEU A 75 -0.68 -19.04 -0.34
C LEU A 75 -0.97 -17.55 -0.20
N THR A 76 -2.17 -17.18 -0.64
CA THR A 76 -2.73 -15.83 -0.47
C THR A 76 -3.56 -15.77 0.79
N VAL A 77 -3.29 -14.77 1.63
CA VAL A 77 -4.19 -14.34 2.70
C VAL A 77 -4.83 -13.03 2.28
N THR A 78 -6.16 -13.00 2.29
CA THR A 78 -6.94 -11.81 1.95
C THR A 78 -7.53 -11.20 3.21
N ILE A 79 -7.41 -9.90 3.38
CA ILE A 79 -8.15 -9.10 4.35
C ILE A 79 -9.19 -8.32 3.56
N GLN A 80 -10.45 -8.72 3.69
CA GLN A 80 -11.58 -8.10 3.02
C GLN A 80 -12.25 -7.07 3.93
N LEU A 81 -12.14 -5.80 3.58
CA LEU A 81 -12.85 -4.71 4.25
C LEU A 81 -14.26 -4.60 3.67
N GLY A 82 -15.24 -4.44 4.55
CA GLY A 82 -16.59 -3.99 4.18
C GLY A 82 -16.66 -2.46 4.05
N ASP A 83 -17.73 -1.99 3.41
CA ASP A 83 -18.02 -0.55 3.29
C ASP A 83 -18.04 0.11 4.67
N GLY A 84 -17.43 1.30 4.76
CA GLY A 84 -17.29 2.06 5.99
C GLY A 84 -16.01 2.90 6.03
N THR A 85 -15.92 3.71 7.08
CA THR A 85 -14.74 4.54 7.35
C THR A 85 -13.95 3.95 8.52
N TYR A 86 -12.69 3.65 8.28
CA TYR A 86 -11.74 3.11 9.24
C TYR A 86 -10.73 4.19 9.63
N SER A 87 -10.58 4.42 10.94
CA SER A 87 -9.77 5.52 11.49
C SER A 87 -8.49 5.05 12.19
N ALA A 88 -8.05 3.83 11.92
CA ALA A 88 -6.82 3.26 12.47
C ALA A 88 -5.83 2.92 11.36
N ALA A 89 -4.56 3.25 11.59
CA ALA A 89 -3.47 2.89 10.69
C ALA A 89 -3.25 1.38 10.62
N SER A 90 -2.64 0.92 9.53
CA SER A 90 -2.18 -0.46 9.40
C SER A 90 -0.70 -0.56 9.00
N VAL A 91 0.02 -1.46 9.66
CA VAL A 91 1.43 -1.78 9.42
C VAL A 91 1.58 -3.28 9.21
N ALA A 92 2.09 -3.67 8.04
CA ALA A 92 2.60 -5.00 7.75
C ALA A 92 4.13 -4.97 7.79
N SER A 93 4.74 -5.79 8.64
CA SER A 93 6.19 -5.86 8.81
C SER A 93 6.70 -7.29 8.70
N GLY A 94 7.88 -7.44 8.12
CA GLY A 94 8.60 -8.70 8.02
C GLY A 94 8.32 -9.45 6.73
N TYR A 95 9.18 -10.44 6.45
CA TYR A 95 9.03 -11.28 5.27
C TYR A 95 7.71 -12.06 5.27
N ILE A 96 7.01 -12.03 4.14
CA ILE A 96 5.76 -12.76 3.90
C ILE A 96 6.03 -13.82 2.83
N ASN A 97 5.98 -15.09 3.22
CA ASN A 97 6.17 -16.24 2.33
C ASN A 97 4.89 -16.55 1.54
N GLY A 98 4.47 -15.64 0.67
CA GLY A 98 3.18 -15.72 -0.03
C GLY A 98 2.72 -14.31 -0.39
N SER A 99 1.41 -14.08 -0.36
CA SER A 99 0.84 -12.76 -0.63
C SER A 99 -0.16 -12.37 0.44
N LEU A 100 0.00 -11.16 0.99
CA LEU A 100 -1.03 -10.49 1.79
C LEU A 100 -1.79 -9.50 0.90
N VAL A 101 -3.08 -9.71 0.74
CA VAL A 101 -3.98 -8.84 -0.03
C VAL A 101 -4.89 -8.10 0.94
N ILE A 102 -4.93 -6.78 0.85
CA ILE A 102 -5.84 -5.90 1.58
C ILE A 102 -6.82 -5.33 0.57
N ASN A 103 -8.06 -5.79 0.62
CA ASN A 103 -9.05 -5.54 -0.42
C ASN A 103 -10.28 -4.83 0.13
N GLY A 104 -10.73 -3.78 -0.54
CA GLY A 104 -12.01 -3.12 -0.29
C GLY A 104 -13.10 -3.54 -1.29
N ASN A 105 -13.89 -2.58 -1.75
CA ASN A 105 -15.05 -2.79 -2.62
C ASN A 105 -14.72 -2.39 -4.06
N ALA A 106 -14.59 -3.37 -4.97
CA ALA A 106 -14.17 -3.12 -6.35
C ALA A 106 -15.17 -2.31 -7.17
N ALA A 107 -16.48 -2.46 -6.89
CA ALA A 107 -17.53 -1.73 -7.60
C ALA A 107 -17.66 -0.28 -7.11
N SER A 108 -17.26 -0.01 -5.87
CA SER A 108 -17.38 1.30 -5.24
C SER A 108 -16.23 1.53 -4.25
N PRO A 109 -14.99 1.74 -4.76
CA PRO A 109 -13.81 1.89 -3.90
C PRO A 109 -13.93 3.08 -2.93
N GLY A 110 -14.73 4.09 -3.29
CA GLY A 110 -15.04 5.22 -2.41
C GLY A 110 -15.82 4.86 -1.14
N ASN A 111 -16.47 3.70 -1.07
CA ASN A 111 -17.23 3.26 0.11
C ASN A 111 -16.35 2.63 1.19
N VAL A 112 -15.13 2.20 0.86
CA VAL A 112 -14.15 1.69 1.82
C VAL A 112 -13.10 2.78 2.02
N VAL A 113 -13.19 3.51 3.13
CA VAL A 113 -12.34 4.68 3.38
C VAL A 113 -11.42 4.41 4.57
N ILE A 114 -10.10 4.50 4.37
CA ILE A 114 -9.16 4.66 5.47
C ILE A 114 -8.87 6.15 5.62
N SER A 115 -9.26 6.72 6.77
CA SER A 115 -9.20 8.15 7.03
C SER A 115 -8.57 8.43 8.39
N LEU A 116 -7.36 8.98 8.39
CA LEU A 116 -6.60 9.26 9.62
C LEU A 116 -6.39 10.75 9.86
N SER A 117 -6.18 11.13 11.11
CA SER A 117 -5.74 12.47 11.50
C SER A 117 -4.22 12.57 11.72
N SER A 118 -3.54 11.43 11.87
CA SER A 118 -2.10 11.33 12.08
C SER A 118 -1.55 10.06 11.43
N GLY A 119 -0.26 10.05 11.11
CA GLY A 119 0.41 8.91 10.50
C GLY A 119 -0.04 8.59 9.07
N SER A 120 0.31 7.39 8.60
CA SER A 120 -0.01 6.87 7.27
C SER A 120 -1.13 5.83 7.31
N CYS A 121 -1.92 5.72 6.24
CA CYS A 121 -3.05 4.78 6.21
C CYS A 121 -2.57 3.33 6.24
N ILE A 122 -1.72 2.94 5.28
CA ILE A 122 -1.15 1.59 5.19
C ILE A 122 0.36 1.70 4.96
N THR A 123 1.12 1.00 5.79
CA THR A 123 2.58 0.93 5.73
C THR A 123 3.04 -0.52 5.58
N ALA A 124 3.95 -0.78 4.65
CA ALA A 124 4.73 -2.02 4.60
C ALA A 124 6.19 -1.74 4.93
N THR A 125 6.81 -2.57 5.77
CA THR A 125 8.22 -2.44 6.16
C THR A 125 8.90 -3.81 6.27
N ASP A 126 10.23 -3.81 6.39
CA ASP A 126 11.06 -4.98 6.69
C ASP A 126 10.83 -6.13 5.69
N SER A 127 10.90 -5.80 4.40
CA SER A 127 10.68 -6.73 3.28
C SER A 127 9.27 -7.34 3.17
N ALA A 128 8.28 -6.77 3.86
CA ALA A 128 6.88 -7.16 3.67
C ALA A 128 6.43 -6.91 2.22
N LYS A 129 5.63 -7.83 1.69
CA LYS A 129 5.05 -7.74 0.34
C LYS A 129 3.53 -7.77 0.44
N ILE A 130 2.89 -6.65 0.13
CA ILE A 130 1.44 -6.50 0.24
C ILE A 130 0.82 -5.97 -1.06
N ASN A 131 -0.44 -6.31 -1.27
CA ASN A 131 -1.30 -5.76 -2.32
C ASN A 131 -2.44 -5.00 -1.66
N VAL A 132 -2.72 -3.79 -2.11
CA VAL A 132 -3.78 -2.92 -1.58
C VAL A 132 -4.69 -2.50 -2.73
N SER A 133 -5.98 -2.80 -2.62
CA SER A 133 -6.90 -2.57 -3.72
C SER A 133 -8.28 -2.11 -3.30
N ASN A 134 -8.95 -1.40 -4.21
CA ASN A 134 -10.39 -1.14 -4.17
C ASN A 134 -10.84 -0.30 -2.96
N MET A 135 -10.12 0.78 -2.64
CA MET A 135 -10.43 1.63 -1.49
C MET A 135 -9.97 3.08 -1.67
N ARG A 136 -10.48 3.94 -0.80
CA ARG A 136 -10.01 5.32 -0.61
C ARG A 136 -9.03 5.43 0.55
N LEU A 137 -7.93 6.13 0.35
CA LEU A 137 -6.90 6.40 1.35
C LEU A 137 -6.75 7.91 1.55
N GLN A 138 -6.88 8.39 2.79
CA GLN A 138 -6.68 9.82 3.12
C GLN A 138 -6.16 10.01 4.55
N THR A 139 -5.29 11.00 4.75
CA THR A 139 -4.74 11.30 6.07
C THR A 139 -4.27 12.75 6.17
N SER A 140 -4.55 13.46 7.26
CA SER A 140 -3.88 14.75 7.52
C SER A 140 -2.47 14.59 8.09
N GLY A 141 -2.05 13.36 8.40
CA GLY A 141 -0.73 13.05 8.94
C GLY A 141 0.35 12.99 7.88
N VAL A 142 0.54 11.81 7.29
CA VAL A 142 1.67 11.52 6.39
C VAL A 142 1.16 11.08 5.01
N SER A 143 1.02 9.78 4.75
CA SER A 143 0.72 9.29 3.41
C SER A 143 -0.39 8.24 3.34
N GLY A 144 -1.01 8.10 2.17
CA GLY A 144 -1.97 7.04 1.90
C GLY A 144 -1.29 5.66 1.93
N LEU A 145 -0.27 5.47 1.09
CA LEU A 145 0.54 4.26 1.07
C LEU A 145 2.00 4.55 1.39
N VAL A 146 2.60 3.70 2.22
CA VAL A 146 4.03 3.75 2.53
C VAL A 146 4.68 2.39 2.34
N ALA A 147 5.86 2.39 1.69
CA ALA A 147 6.76 1.26 1.66
C ALA A 147 8.14 1.68 2.19
N SER A 148 8.72 0.93 3.13
CA SER A 148 10.05 1.20 3.68
C SER A 148 10.87 -0.07 3.86
N THR A 149 12.17 0.06 4.07
CA THR A 149 13.06 -1.04 4.50
C THR A 149 12.92 -2.30 3.63
N GLY A 150 13.06 -2.13 2.32
CA GLY A 150 12.98 -3.22 1.34
C GLY A 150 11.58 -3.78 1.08
N ALA A 151 10.53 -3.21 1.65
CA ALA A 151 9.15 -3.65 1.41
C ALA A 151 8.67 -3.36 -0.01
N THR A 152 7.65 -4.09 -0.45
CA THR A 152 6.95 -3.87 -1.72
C THR A 152 5.45 -3.70 -1.46
N VAL A 153 4.89 -2.59 -1.93
CA VAL A 153 3.45 -2.35 -1.93
C VAL A 153 2.96 -2.27 -3.38
N THR A 154 1.98 -3.10 -3.72
CA THR A 154 1.28 -3.01 -5.00
C THR A 154 -0.11 -2.39 -4.79
N GLY A 155 -0.42 -1.31 -5.50
CA GLY A 155 -1.71 -0.63 -5.47
C GLY A 155 -2.51 -0.86 -6.75
N SER A 156 -3.83 -1.03 -6.64
CA SER A 156 -4.75 -1.10 -7.79
C SER A 156 -6.15 -0.56 -7.43
N ASN A 157 -6.79 0.14 -8.38
CA ASN A 157 -8.13 0.72 -8.19
C ASN A 157 -8.27 1.50 -6.87
N LEU A 158 -7.33 2.43 -6.65
CA LEU A 158 -7.26 3.25 -5.44
C LEU A 158 -7.75 4.66 -5.69
N ILE A 159 -8.41 5.23 -4.67
CA ILE A 159 -8.74 6.65 -4.61
C ILE A 159 -7.85 7.31 -3.56
N PHE A 160 -6.95 8.19 -3.99
CA PHE A 160 -6.14 8.98 -3.09
C PHE A 160 -6.86 10.28 -2.71
N GLY A 161 -7.28 10.39 -1.45
CA GLY A 161 -7.78 11.64 -0.89
C GLY A 161 -6.65 12.58 -0.45
N ALA A 162 -6.96 13.58 0.37
CA ALA A 162 -5.95 14.50 0.87
C ALA A 162 -4.92 13.76 1.75
N CYS A 163 -3.64 14.07 1.56
CA CYS A 163 -2.52 13.53 2.34
C CYS A 163 -1.61 14.65 2.88
N GLY A 164 -1.13 14.54 4.12
CA GLY A 164 -0.27 15.55 4.76
C GLY A 164 1.16 15.63 4.21
N TYR A 165 1.65 14.57 3.58
CA TYR A 165 3.02 14.47 3.03
C TYR A 165 3.04 14.05 1.57
N ALA A 166 2.53 12.86 1.26
CA ALA A 166 2.44 12.38 -0.12
C ALA A 166 1.30 11.37 -0.28
N HIS A 167 0.72 11.19 -1.46
CA HIS A 167 -0.23 10.09 -1.67
C HIS A 167 0.44 8.72 -1.51
N ILE A 168 1.63 8.58 -2.08
CA ILE A 168 2.52 7.42 -1.94
C ILE A 168 3.92 7.87 -1.52
N ALA A 169 4.50 7.18 -0.54
CA ALA A 169 5.87 7.41 -0.11
C ALA A 169 6.66 6.10 -0.05
N ALA A 170 7.82 6.05 -0.71
CA ALA A 170 8.72 4.92 -0.65
C ALA A 170 10.10 5.34 -0.16
N ALA A 171 10.68 4.57 0.75
CA ALA A 171 12.00 4.86 1.30
C ALA A 171 12.86 3.60 1.54
N ALA A 172 14.17 3.78 1.72
CA ALA A 172 15.07 2.74 2.24
C ALA A 172 14.96 1.40 1.47
N ARG A 173 15.22 1.45 0.17
CA ARG A 173 15.23 0.33 -0.79
C ARG A 173 13.86 -0.31 -1.06
N ALA A 174 12.78 0.35 -0.67
CA ALA A 174 11.43 -0.12 -0.91
C ALA A 174 10.95 0.15 -2.34
N GLN A 175 9.83 -0.48 -2.70
CA GLN A 175 9.18 -0.34 -4.00
C GLN A 175 7.68 -0.14 -3.83
N ILE A 176 7.12 0.80 -4.59
CA ILE A 176 5.68 0.91 -4.81
C ILE A 176 5.38 0.66 -6.29
N ILE A 177 4.35 -0.14 -6.58
CA ILE A 177 3.89 -0.45 -7.93
C ILE A 177 2.41 -0.10 -8.00
N ILE A 178 2.01 0.80 -8.90
CA ILE A 178 0.60 1.04 -9.23
C ILE A 178 0.30 0.28 -10.52
N THR A 179 -0.70 -0.59 -10.48
CA THR A 179 -0.93 -1.59 -11.55
C THR A 179 -2.25 -1.43 -12.29
N ASP A 180 -3.15 -0.61 -11.78
CA ASP A 180 -4.46 -0.33 -12.37
C ASP A 180 -4.78 1.15 -12.22
N SER A 181 -5.81 1.61 -12.92
CA SER A 181 -6.34 2.96 -12.85
C SER A 181 -6.52 3.44 -11.40
N CYS A 182 -6.17 4.70 -11.17
CA CYS A 182 -6.26 5.35 -9.87
C CYS A 182 -6.89 6.74 -10.00
N GLN A 183 -7.59 7.17 -8.96
CA GLN A 183 -8.11 8.52 -8.85
C GLN A 183 -7.31 9.31 -7.82
N ILE A 184 -6.94 10.54 -8.16
CA ILE A 184 -6.40 11.53 -7.23
C ILE A 184 -7.51 12.54 -6.96
N ALA A 185 -8.06 12.49 -5.75
CA ALA A 185 -9.26 13.21 -5.33
C ALA A 185 -9.02 14.14 -4.13
N GLY A 186 -7.76 14.40 -3.78
CA GLY A 186 -7.38 15.40 -2.79
C GLY A 186 -5.91 15.80 -2.92
N SER A 187 -5.59 17.01 -2.47
CA SER A 187 -4.23 17.55 -2.53
C SER A 187 -3.28 16.86 -1.56
N ALA A 188 -2.00 16.86 -1.90
CA ALA A 188 -0.89 16.44 -1.04
C ALA A 188 0.37 17.19 -1.50
N PRO A 189 1.40 17.38 -0.65
CA PRO A 189 2.65 18.00 -1.12
C PRO A 189 3.25 17.32 -2.35
N ALA A 190 3.17 15.98 -2.44
CA ALA A 190 3.49 15.20 -3.64
C ALA A 190 2.49 14.08 -3.91
N PHE A 191 2.36 13.63 -5.16
CA PHE A 191 1.74 12.34 -5.43
C PHE A 191 2.71 11.23 -4.99
N GLY A 192 3.91 11.20 -5.58
CA GLY A 192 4.94 10.24 -5.23
C GLY A 192 6.16 10.90 -4.60
N ASN A 193 6.57 10.45 -3.41
CA ASN A 193 7.82 10.85 -2.77
C ASN A 193 8.74 9.63 -2.58
N LEU A 194 9.93 9.67 -3.20
CA LEU A 194 10.91 8.59 -3.17
C LEU A 194 12.22 9.04 -2.55
N ASP A 195 12.76 8.22 -1.63
CA ASP A 195 14.06 8.41 -0.99
C ASP A 195 14.82 7.08 -0.92
N GLN A 196 15.81 6.87 -1.78
CA GLN A 196 16.44 5.57 -1.98
C GLN A 196 15.42 4.47 -2.32
N ALA A 197 14.48 4.74 -3.22
CA ALA A 197 13.35 3.85 -3.48
C ALA A 197 12.88 3.83 -4.94
N ASN A 198 11.98 2.90 -5.24
CA ASN A 198 11.43 2.71 -6.59
C ASN A 198 9.92 2.96 -6.64
N LEU A 199 9.47 3.60 -7.72
CA LEU A 199 8.06 3.67 -8.11
C LEU A 199 7.92 3.11 -9.52
N ASP A 200 6.89 2.30 -9.76
CA ASP A 200 6.43 1.94 -11.09
C ASP A 200 4.95 2.26 -11.23
N ALA A 201 4.59 3.04 -12.25
CA ALA A 201 3.20 3.28 -12.65
C ALA A 201 3.08 3.24 -14.19
N THR A 202 3.73 2.25 -14.79
CA THR A 202 3.71 2.03 -16.24
C THR A 202 2.28 1.77 -16.72
N ALA A 203 1.85 2.49 -17.76
CA ALA A 203 0.53 2.35 -18.38
C ALA A 203 -0.67 2.52 -17.42
N VAL A 204 -0.50 3.28 -16.33
CA VAL A 204 -1.59 3.58 -15.39
C VAL A 204 -2.40 4.79 -15.86
N ALA A 205 -3.73 4.68 -15.82
CA ALA A 205 -4.63 5.80 -16.04
C ALA A 205 -4.92 6.53 -14.71
N PHE A 206 -4.51 7.79 -14.60
CA PHE A 206 -4.78 8.65 -13.46
C PHE A 206 -5.89 9.64 -13.78
N THR A 207 -6.96 9.62 -12.98
CA THR A 207 -8.01 10.64 -13.02
C THR A 207 -7.83 11.63 -11.87
N LEU A 208 -7.64 12.90 -12.20
CA LEU A 208 -7.50 14.01 -11.27
C LEU A 208 -8.85 14.71 -11.14
N SER A 209 -9.42 14.73 -9.95
CA SER A 209 -10.72 15.35 -9.68
C SER A 209 -10.62 16.46 -8.64
N GLY A 210 -11.15 17.63 -8.97
CA GLY A 210 -11.16 18.81 -8.10
C GLY A 210 -9.96 19.75 -8.32
N SER A 211 -9.84 20.76 -7.47
CA SER A 211 -8.73 21.72 -7.48
C SER A 211 -7.53 21.16 -6.71
N LEU A 212 -6.72 20.34 -7.39
CA LEU A 212 -5.55 19.70 -6.80
C LEU A 212 -4.33 20.63 -6.78
N ALA A 213 -3.57 20.57 -5.70
CA ALA A 213 -2.29 21.28 -5.54
C ALA A 213 -1.22 20.34 -4.98
N PHE A 214 -0.05 20.33 -5.63
CA PHE A 214 1.15 19.63 -5.18
C PHE A 214 2.20 20.66 -4.75
N SER A 215 2.23 20.98 -3.46
CA SER A 215 3.02 22.11 -2.94
C SER A 215 4.54 21.89 -3.00
N ASP A 216 5.00 20.65 -3.19
CA ASP A 216 6.40 20.31 -3.47
C ASP A 216 6.57 20.02 -4.96
N ALA A 217 6.16 18.82 -5.39
CA ALA A 217 6.09 18.44 -6.81
C ALA A 217 5.18 17.22 -7.01
N PHE A 218 4.65 16.98 -8.22
CA PHE A 218 3.86 15.76 -8.48
C PHE A 218 4.67 14.48 -8.20
N ILE A 219 5.88 14.35 -8.78
CA ILE A 219 6.86 13.31 -8.43
C ILE A 219 8.11 13.95 -7.82
N ARG A 220 8.47 13.54 -6.60
CA ARG A 220 9.75 13.84 -5.95
C ARG A 220 10.60 12.59 -5.86
N ALA A 221 11.80 12.63 -6.43
CA ALA A 221 12.76 11.54 -6.40
C ALA A 221 14.12 12.02 -5.89
N GLY A 222 14.54 11.50 -4.73
CA GLY A 222 15.81 11.81 -4.06
C GLY A 222 16.62 10.56 -3.74
N ALA A 223 17.92 10.76 -3.47
CA ALA A 223 18.86 9.75 -2.99
C ALA A 223 18.84 8.42 -3.77
N LEU A 224 19.28 8.42 -5.03
CA LEU A 224 19.36 7.21 -5.88
C LEU A 224 18.00 6.52 -6.09
N SER A 225 16.91 7.29 -6.14
CA SER A 225 15.58 6.76 -6.44
C SER A 225 15.36 6.57 -7.94
N TYR A 226 14.46 5.65 -8.29
CA TYR A 226 14.02 5.43 -9.67
C TYR A 226 12.49 5.45 -9.78
N ALA A 227 11.95 6.43 -10.50
CA ALA A 227 10.53 6.49 -10.84
C ALA A 227 10.33 6.07 -12.30
N ARG A 228 9.73 4.91 -12.53
CA ARG A 228 9.32 4.40 -13.84
C ARG A 228 7.89 4.85 -14.15
N MET A 229 7.77 5.95 -14.87
CA MET A 229 6.51 6.59 -15.24
C MET A 229 6.31 6.51 -16.75
N ILE A 230 6.36 5.28 -17.29
CA ILE A 230 6.30 5.03 -18.74
C ILE A 230 4.85 4.98 -19.19
N VAL A 231 4.46 5.93 -20.04
CA VAL A 231 3.11 6.08 -20.62
C VAL A 231 1.90 6.07 -19.65
N PRO A 232 1.98 6.54 -18.39
CA PRO A 232 0.75 6.85 -17.66
C PRO A 232 -0.03 7.96 -18.36
N THR A 233 -1.35 7.98 -18.17
CA THR A 233 -2.21 9.05 -18.69
C THR A 233 -2.79 9.85 -17.52
N PHE A 234 -2.98 11.15 -17.71
CA PHE A 234 -3.54 12.05 -16.71
C PHE A 234 -4.75 12.78 -17.31
N SER A 235 -5.91 12.63 -16.68
CA SER A 235 -7.12 13.39 -17.02
C SER A 235 -7.47 14.35 -15.89
N GLY A 236 -7.54 15.65 -16.17
CA GLY A 236 -7.72 16.72 -15.18
C GLY A 236 -6.47 17.58 -15.00
N THR A 237 -6.52 18.50 -14.05
CA THR A 237 -5.47 19.53 -13.85
C THR A 237 -5.04 19.63 -12.39
N ALA A 238 -3.79 20.04 -12.17
CA ALA A 238 -3.27 20.37 -10.85
C ALA A 238 -2.32 21.58 -10.91
N THR A 239 -2.12 22.24 -9.77
CA THR A 239 -1.06 23.24 -9.58
C THR A 239 0.14 22.66 -8.84
N GLY A 240 1.30 23.31 -8.94
CA GLY A 240 2.55 22.84 -8.36
C GLY A 240 3.62 22.51 -9.40
N SER A 241 4.82 22.20 -8.92
CA SER A 241 5.91 21.73 -9.78
C SER A 241 5.62 20.32 -10.30
N ARG A 242 5.96 20.07 -11.56
CA ARG A 242 5.69 18.77 -12.19
C ARG A 242 6.57 17.64 -11.67
N TYR A 243 7.80 17.95 -11.30
CA TYR A 243 8.71 16.98 -10.73
C TYR A 243 9.86 17.68 -10.01
N ASN A 244 10.47 16.98 -9.06
CA ASN A 244 11.72 17.35 -8.43
C ASN A 244 12.61 16.11 -8.40
N VAL A 245 13.69 16.11 -9.18
CA VAL A 245 14.64 14.98 -9.25
C VAL A 245 16.01 15.43 -8.80
N SER A 246 16.57 14.69 -7.83
CA SER A 246 17.85 15.04 -7.22
C SER A 246 18.63 13.83 -6.70
N GLY A 247 19.89 14.04 -6.32
CA GLY A 247 20.71 13.02 -5.66
C GLY A 247 20.94 11.80 -6.54
N ASN A 248 21.30 12.03 -7.81
CA ASN A 248 21.49 11.00 -8.85
C ASN A 248 20.27 10.09 -9.06
N SER A 249 19.07 10.55 -8.69
CA SER A 249 17.82 9.84 -8.97
C SER A 249 17.42 10.02 -10.43
N VAL A 250 16.57 9.12 -10.92
CA VAL A 250 16.05 9.18 -12.29
C VAL A 250 14.53 9.08 -12.27
N ILE A 251 13.89 9.99 -12.96
CA ILE A 251 12.48 9.87 -13.36
C ILE A 251 12.47 9.54 -14.85
N ASN A 252 12.03 8.33 -15.18
CA ASN A 252 11.98 7.83 -16.55
C ASN A 252 10.53 7.81 -17.04
N THR A 253 10.27 8.70 -17.98
CA THR A 253 9.00 8.91 -18.69
C THR A 253 9.03 8.39 -20.13
N ASN A 254 10.14 7.75 -20.53
CA ASN A 254 10.37 7.23 -21.87
C ASN A 254 10.31 8.33 -22.95
N GLY A 255 11.01 9.45 -22.70
CA GLY A 255 11.14 10.57 -23.62
C GLY A 255 9.95 11.53 -23.66
N ALA A 256 9.05 11.48 -22.68
CA ALA A 256 7.95 12.42 -22.61
C ALA A 256 8.47 13.85 -22.30
N GLY A 257 7.76 14.87 -22.77
CA GLY A 257 8.18 16.26 -22.57
C GLY A 257 8.09 16.73 -21.11
N GLU A 258 8.77 17.82 -20.79
CA GLU A 258 8.85 18.42 -19.44
C GLU A 258 7.48 18.81 -18.83
N THR A 259 6.43 18.82 -19.65
CA THR A 259 5.05 19.12 -19.24
C THR A 259 4.19 17.89 -19.00
N PHE A 260 4.76 16.68 -19.06
CA PHE A 260 4.02 15.42 -19.02
C PHE A 260 3.24 15.19 -17.73
N PHE A 261 3.82 15.51 -16.57
CA PHE A 261 3.12 15.38 -15.29
C PHE A 261 2.17 16.54 -15.02
N PRO A 262 1.10 16.30 -14.23
CA PRO A 262 0.24 17.36 -13.73
C PRO A 262 1.02 18.44 -12.98
N GLY A 263 0.63 19.71 -13.19
CA GLY A 263 1.27 20.86 -12.57
C GLY A 263 1.30 22.07 -13.50
N ASN A 264 1.41 23.25 -12.91
CA ASN A 264 1.49 24.53 -13.62
C ASN A 264 2.88 25.20 -13.53
N ALA A 265 3.80 24.67 -12.73
CA ALA A 265 5.18 25.14 -12.63
C ALA A 265 6.16 24.17 -13.29
N ALA A 266 7.31 24.68 -13.72
CA ALA A 266 8.37 23.86 -14.28
C ALA A 266 8.90 22.84 -13.25
N GLY A 267 9.36 21.68 -13.74
CA GLY A 267 10.06 20.71 -12.92
C GLY A 267 11.51 21.14 -12.63
N VAL A 268 12.11 20.53 -11.62
CA VAL A 268 13.46 20.85 -11.14
C VAL A 268 14.37 19.62 -11.23
N LYS A 269 15.57 19.81 -11.77
CA LYS A 269 16.65 18.82 -11.86
C LYS A 269 17.85 19.35 -11.09
N ASN A 270 18.27 18.67 -10.02
CA ASN A 270 19.37 19.09 -9.15
C ASN A 270 20.35 17.94 -8.91
N SER A 271 21.60 18.23 -8.52
CA SER A 271 22.54 17.23 -7.95
C SER A 271 22.57 15.89 -8.71
N GLY A 272 22.75 15.95 -10.03
CA GLY A 272 22.81 14.78 -10.91
C GLY A 272 21.48 14.11 -11.26
N GLY A 273 20.35 14.60 -10.74
CA GLY A 273 19.02 14.10 -11.03
C GLY A 273 18.66 14.19 -12.52
N GLN A 274 18.07 13.12 -13.06
CA GLN A 274 17.71 13.02 -14.48
C GLN A 274 16.20 12.87 -14.67
N TYR A 275 15.67 13.60 -15.65
CA TYR A 275 14.34 13.40 -16.20
C TYR A 275 14.51 12.99 -17.65
N ILE A 276 14.10 11.78 -18.00
CA ILE A 276 14.34 11.15 -19.31
C ILE A 276 13.09 10.49 -19.87
#